data_AF-A0A7I8L9M8-F1
#
_entry.id   AF-A0A7I8L9M8-F1
#
_cell.length_a   1.000
_cell.length_b   1.000
_cell.length_c   1.000
_cell.angle_alpha   90.00
_cell.angle_beta   90.00
_cell.angle_gamma   90.00
#
_symmetry.space_group_name_H-M   'P 1'
#
loop_
_entity.id
_entity.type
_entity.pdbx_description
1 polymer ?
#
loop_
_entity_poly.entity_id
_entity_poly.type
_entity_poly.pdbx_seq_one_letter_code
_entity_poly.pdbx_strand_id
1 'polypeptide(L)'
;MKILRGLMLGRLSAFTVDDAGKETFVTGGALDRIQKSVELERLAFYLDSDICPWSIEKQWEDLLPSDWSQIFELAGNHSYSEKVAENHCYVLQPVTGNARYTKLRTEKSRNMGQPLQKAIINLEDVTLCLSEDGYKDILRLADNFAAFNKRLKYAHYRPHAPISVDPRSWWKYAYTVVTDESEKARYWRLSATKHVHGCILIM
;
A
#
# COMPACT_ATOMS: atom_id res chain seq x y z
N MET A 1 -9.81 3.65 -20.17
CA MET A 1 -10.08 4.08 -18.79
C MET A 1 -8.75 4.34 -18.12
N LYS A 2 -8.51 5.59 -17.74
CA LYS A 2 -7.25 6.05 -17.16
C LYS A 2 -7.56 6.47 -15.73
N ILE A 3 -6.81 5.95 -14.77
CA ILE A 3 -7.06 6.13 -13.35
C ILE A 3 -5.82 6.80 -12.78
N LEU A 4 -5.98 7.94 -12.12
CA LEU A 4 -4.92 8.54 -11.33
C LEU A 4 -5.17 8.19 -9.86
N ARG A 5 -4.10 7.78 -9.20
CA ARG A 5 -4.13 7.45 -7.77
C ARG A 5 -2.93 8.13 -7.16
N GLY A 6 -3.14 8.77 -6.02
CA GLY A 6 -2.06 9.49 -5.37
C GLY A 6 -2.23 9.54 -3.88
N LEU A 7 -1.10 9.79 -3.25
CA LEU A 7 -1.00 10.09 -1.84
C LEU A 7 -0.45 11.51 -1.75
N MET A 8 -1.14 12.35 -0.97
CA MET A 8 -0.68 13.69 -0.64
C MET A 8 -0.17 13.67 0.80
N LEU A 9 0.96 14.34 1.04
CA LEU A 9 1.55 14.46 2.36
C LEU A 9 2.15 15.85 2.48
N GLY A 10 1.61 16.65 3.41
CA GLY A 10 2.10 18.00 3.67
C GLY A 10 3.42 17.99 4.45
N ARG A 11 3.45 17.27 5.57
CA ARG A 11 4.64 17.14 6.41
C ARG A 11 4.69 15.76 7.05
N LEU A 12 5.90 15.21 7.15
CA LEU A 12 6.21 14.06 7.98
C LEU A 12 7.47 14.35 8.78
N SER A 13 7.35 14.37 10.09
CA SER A 13 8.48 14.50 11.01
C SER A 13 8.57 13.27 11.89
N ALA A 14 9.79 12.84 12.22
CA ALA A 14 10.01 11.65 13.04
C ALA A 14 11.20 11.86 13.98
N PHE A 15 10.97 11.65 15.27
CA PHE A 15 11.92 11.90 16.34
C PHE A 15 12.10 10.65 17.19
N THR A 16 13.29 10.48 17.77
CA THR A 16 13.51 9.46 18.80
C THR A 16 13.18 10.09 20.14
N VAL A 17 12.39 9.41 20.96
CA VAL A 17 11.92 9.94 22.25
C VAL A 17 12.32 9.04 23.40
N ASP A 18 12.46 9.62 24.58
CA ASP A 18 12.68 8.89 25.83
C ASP A 18 11.36 8.32 26.39
N ASP A 19 11.42 7.70 27.58
CA ASP A 19 10.23 7.14 28.24
C ASP A 19 9.21 8.21 28.69
N ALA A 20 9.62 9.47 28.81
CA ALA A 20 8.74 10.61 29.09
C ALA A 20 8.14 11.23 27.82
N GLY A 21 8.56 10.78 26.63
CA GLY A 21 8.09 11.29 25.35
C GLY A 21 8.84 12.55 24.86
N LYS A 22 9.96 12.90 25.49
CA LYS A 22 10.80 14.04 25.08
C LYS A 22 11.83 13.61 24.04
N GLU A 23 12.08 14.48 23.06
CA GLU A 23 13.10 14.23 22.03
C GLU A 23 14.48 14.00 22.65
N THR A 24 15.14 12.96 22.18
CA THR A 24 16.47 12.58 22.67
C THR A 24 17.32 11.99 21.55
N PHE A 25 18.61 12.33 21.58
CA PHE A 25 19.60 11.67 20.76
C PHE A 25 20.19 10.53 21.58
N VAL A 26 19.91 9.31 21.14
CA VAL A 26 20.48 8.12 21.79
C VAL A 26 21.91 7.93 21.31
N THR A 27 22.85 8.57 22.00
CA THR A 27 24.29 8.36 21.81
C THR A 27 24.79 7.33 22.83
N GLY A 28 24.96 6.08 22.39
CA GLY A 28 25.76 5.08 23.10
C GLY A 28 25.10 4.44 24.33
N GLY A 29 24.64 3.19 24.16
CA GLY A 29 24.14 2.34 25.23
C GLY A 29 23.13 1.33 24.70
N ALA A 30 23.16 0.11 25.20
CA ALA A 30 22.17 -0.92 24.89
C ALA A 30 20.80 -0.51 25.45
N LEU A 31 20.06 0.34 24.73
CA LEU A 31 18.69 0.65 25.10
C LEU A 31 17.84 -0.62 25.07
N ASP A 32 17.10 -0.84 26.15
CA ASP A 32 16.16 -1.95 26.29
C ASP A 32 14.97 -1.86 25.31
N ARG A 33 14.69 -0.65 24.81
CA ARG A 33 13.64 -0.38 23.83
C ARG A 33 14.00 0.83 22.95
N ILE A 34 13.46 0.85 21.73
CA ILE A 34 13.50 2.00 20.82
C ILE A 34 12.12 2.64 20.84
N GLN A 35 12.03 3.95 21.04
CA GLN A 35 10.79 4.71 20.88
C GLN A 35 10.93 5.79 19.81
N LYS A 36 9.93 5.92 18.95
CA LYS A 36 9.84 6.98 17.94
C LYS A 36 8.50 7.69 18.03
N SER A 37 8.54 9.02 17.99
CA SER A 37 7.37 9.87 17.79
C SER A 37 7.36 10.34 16.35
N VAL A 38 6.20 10.35 15.72
CA VAL A 38 5.98 10.76 14.33
C VAL A 38 4.86 11.77 14.33
N GLU A 39 5.04 12.90 13.64
CA GLU A 39 3.94 13.82 13.33
C GLU A 39 3.70 13.81 11.82
N LEU A 40 2.43 13.91 11.47
CA LEU A 40 1.92 13.77 10.12
C LEU A 40 0.95 14.92 9.86
N GLU A 41 1.21 15.73 8.84
CA GLU A 41 0.31 16.80 8.44
C GLU A 41 -0.25 16.56 7.04
N ARG A 42 -1.57 16.70 6.91
CA ARG A 42 -2.31 16.61 5.64
C ARG A 42 -1.96 15.34 4.84
N LEU A 43 -2.02 14.17 5.48
CA LEU A 43 -2.01 12.91 4.75
C LEU A 43 -3.37 12.73 4.07
N ALA A 44 -3.40 12.59 2.75
CA ALA A 44 -4.62 12.30 2.01
C ALA A 44 -4.37 11.18 1.00
N PHE A 45 -5.42 10.43 0.68
CA PHE A 45 -5.39 9.44 -0.39
C PHE A 45 -6.55 9.72 -1.34
N TYR A 46 -6.25 9.79 -2.64
CA TYR A 46 -7.26 10.07 -3.65
C TYR A 46 -7.23 9.07 -4.79
N LEU A 47 -8.40 8.90 -5.38
CA LEU A 47 -8.66 7.98 -6.48
C LEU A 47 -9.53 8.70 -7.51
N ASP A 48 -8.90 9.19 -8.55
CA ASP A 48 -9.58 9.94 -9.58
C ASP A 48 -9.76 9.05 -10.82
N SER A 49 -11.03 8.85 -11.18
CA SER A 49 -11.45 8.03 -12.31
C SER A 49 -11.64 8.89 -13.57
N ASP A 50 -11.38 8.30 -14.74
CA ASP A 50 -11.63 8.90 -16.06
C ASP A 50 -10.97 10.25 -16.37
N ILE A 51 -9.82 10.52 -15.74
CA ILE A 51 -9.07 11.76 -16.02
C ILE A 51 -8.23 11.62 -17.30
N CYS A 52 -8.08 12.74 -18.00
CA CYS A 52 -7.01 12.95 -18.96
C CYS A 52 -5.65 13.00 -18.22
N PRO A 53 -4.68 12.12 -18.53
CA PRO A 53 -3.34 12.25 -17.99
C PRO A 53 -2.79 13.62 -18.33
N TRP A 54 -2.07 14.20 -17.39
CA TRP A 54 -1.23 15.34 -17.71
C TRP A 54 -0.29 14.96 -18.86
N SER A 55 -0.21 15.81 -19.88
CA SER A 55 0.76 15.68 -20.95
C SER A 55 1.86 16.69 -20.70
N ILE A 56 3.05 16.20 -20.37
CA ILE A 56 4.26 17.01 -20.35
C ILE A 56 4.86 16.89 -21.75
N GLU A 57 5.00 18.02 -22.45
CA GLU A 57 5.57 18.04 -23.81
C GLU A 57 7.07 17.72 -23.82
N LYS A 58 7.75 17.96 -22.69
CA LYS A 58 9.17 17.66 -22.49
C LYS A 58 9.38 16.21 -22.04
N GLN A 59 10.56 15.67 -22.35
CA GLN A 59 11.06 14.45 -21.73
C GLN A 59 11.29 14.67 -20.22
N TRP A 60 11.20 13.62 -19.42
CA TRP A 60 11.37 13.72 -17.96
C TRP A 60 12.77 14.20 -17.57
N GLU A 61 13.76 13.86 -18.38
CA GLU A 61 15.17 14.22 -18.21
C GLU A 61 15.43 15.72 -18.43
N ASP A 62 14.56 16.41 -19.16
CA ASP A 62 14.70 17.83 -19.53
C ASP A 62 13.88 18.76 -18.62
N LEU A 63 13.25 18.23 -17.57
CA LEU A 63 12.42 19.00 -16.66
C LEU A 63 13.25 19.84 -15.68
N LEU A 64 12.98 21.14 -15.68
CA LEU A 64 13.56 22.07 -14.71
C LEU A 64 12.82 21.97 -13.37
N PRO A 65 13.43 22.36 -12.24
CA PRO A 65 12.77 22.38 -10.93
C PRO A 65 11.42 23.11 -10.93
N SER A 66 11.30 24.19 -11.71
CA SER A 66 10.02 24.91 -11.90
C SER A 66 8.95 24.07 -12.59
N ASP A 67 9.33 23.22 -13.54
CA ASP A 67 8.41 22.31 -14.23
C ASP A 67 7.91 21.23 -13.25
N TRP A 68 8.79 20.75 -12.36
CA TRP A 68 8.43 19.81 -11.29
C TRP A 68 7.49 20.42 -10.26
N SER A 69 7.76 21.65 -9.83
CA SER A 69 6.87 22.41 -8.97
C SER A 69 5.51 22.60 -9.62
N GLN A 70 5.42 22.87 -10.93
CA GLN A 70 4.14 22.90 -11.61
C GLN A 70 3.42 21.55 -11.55
N ILE A 71 4.10 20.43 -11.81
CA ILE A 71 3.48 19.09 -11.79
C ILE A 71 2.91 18.74 -10.40
N PHE A 72 3.62 19.10 -9.32
CA PHE A 72 3.28 18.66 -7.96
C PHE A 72 2.61 19.73 -7.08
N GLU A 73 2.77 21.02 -7.36
CA GLU A 73 2.23 22.14 -6.57
C GLU A 73 0.95 22.74 -7.18
N LEU A 74 0.60 22.45 -8.45
CA LEU A 74 -0.63 22.92 -9.12
C LEU A 74 -1.95 22.32 -8.56
N ALA A 75 -1.96 21.78 -7.35
CA ALA A 75 -3.20 21.67 -6.58
C ALA A 75 -3.65 23.02 -6.01
N GLY A 76 -2.83 24.08 -6.06
CA GLY A 76 -3.19 25.41 -5.58
C GLY A 76 -2.70 26.52 -6.52
N ASN A 77 -3.61 27.03 -7.36
CA ASN A 77 -3.47 28.25 -8.16
C ASN A 77 -2.41 28.22 -9.28
N HIS A 78 -2.81 28.06 -10.54
CA HIS A 78 -2.56 28.98 -11.66
C HIS A 78 -3.12 28.44 -13.00
N SER A 79 -3.46 29.37 -13.89
CA SER A 79 -4.45 29.32 -14.96
C SER A 79 -4.08 28.60 -16.26
N TYR A 80 -3.64 27.33 -16.21
CA TYR A 80 -3.42 26.53 -17.44
C TYR A 80 -4.13 25.17 -17.41
N SER A 81 -5.36 25.18 -16.92
CA SER A 81 -6.48 24.29 -17.26
C SER A 81 -7.51 24.49 -16.16
N GLU A 82 -8.52 25.33 -16.41
CA GLU A 82 -9.65 25.61 -15.51
C GLU A 82 -10.52 24.39 -15.17
N LYS A 83 -10.07 23.15 -15.43
CA LYS A 83 -10.82 21.91 -15.20
C LYS A 83 -10.12 20.84 -14.35
N VAL A 84 -8.83 20.97 -14.02
CA VAL A 84 -8.09 19.91 -13.30
C VAL A 84 -7.67 20.31 -11.88
N ALA A 85 -7.82 21.59 -11.52
CA ALA A 85 -7.90 22.01 -10.12
C ALA A 85 -9.27 21.68 -9.48
N GLU A 86 -10.07 20.83 -10.13
CA GLU A 86 -11.29 20.26 -9.57
C GLU A 86 -10.90 19.16 -8.58
N ASN A 87 -11.16 19.43 -7.30
CA ASN A 87 -11.16 18.52 -6.15
C ASN A 87 -10.88 17.04 -6.47
N HIS A 88 -9.71 16.56 -6.07
CA HIS A 88 -9.44 15.13 -6.02
C HIS A 88 -10.60 14.38 -5.34
N CYS A 89 -10.94 13.21 -5.88
CA CYS A 89 -11.85 12.26 -5.28
C CYS A 89 -11.13 11.57 -4.12
N TYR A 90 -11.07 12.26 -2.98
CA TYR A 90 -10.41 11.77 -1.78
C TYR A 90 -11.15 10.56 -1.20
N VAL A 91 -10.44 9.44 -1.15
CA VAL A 91 -10.82 8.26 -0.37
C VAL A 91 -10.58 8.50 1.11
N LEU A 92 -9.46 9.13 1.43
CA LEU A 92 -9.14 9.69 2.74
C LEU A 92 -8.94 11.18 2.56
N GLN A 93 -9.83 11.97 3.16
CA GLN A 93 -9.66 13.42 3.24
C GLN A 93 -8.37 13.75 3.99
N PRO A 94 -7.72 14.90 3.71
CA PRO A 94 -6.49 15.29 4.38
C PRO A 94 -6.61 15.22 5.89
N VAL A 95 -5.84 14.31 6.51
CA VAL A 95 -5.83 14.09 7.95
C VAL A 95 -4.47 14.42 8.54
N THR A 96 -4.49 15.07 9.69
CA THR A 96 -3.31 15.36 10.50
C THR A 96 -3.34 14.48 11.75
N GLY A 97 -2.17 14.14 12.27
CA GLY A 97 -2.07 13.33 13.47
C GLY A 97 -0.66 13.08 13.92
N ASN A 98 -0.54 12.23 14.93
CA ASN A 98 0.73 11.77 15.45
C ASN A 98 0.71 10.26 15.70
N ALA A 99 1.89 9.66 15.73
CA ALA A 99 2.06 8.26 16.06
C ALA A 99 3.24 8.06 16.99
N ARG A 100 3.13 7.10 17.91
CA ARG A 100 4.22 6.62 18.74
C ARG A 100 4.47 5.16 18.45
N TYR A 101 5.69 4.86 18.04
CA TYR A 101 6.19 3.51 17.84
C TYR A 101 7.13 3.12 18.97
N THR A 102 6.98 1.92 19.52
CA THR A 102 7.87 1.34 20.53
C THR A 102 8.26 -0.06 20.11
N LYS A 103 9.56 -0.34 20.10
CA LYS A 103 10.12 -1.67 19.84
C LYS A 103 10.94 -2.11 21.03
N LEU A 104 10.55 -3.21 21.67
CA LEU A 104 11.30 -3.84 22.73
C LEU A 104 12.45 -4.68 22.16
N ARG A 105 13.55 -4.76 22.90
CA ARG A 105 14.61 -5.73 22.60
C ARG A 105 14.12 -7.15 22.86
N THR A 106 14.41 -8.05 21.92
CA THR A 106 13.92 -9.43 21.88
C THR A 106 14.18 -10.23 23.17
N GLU A 107 15.28 -9.95 23.85
CA GLU A 107 15.72 -10.67 25.06
C GLU A 107 14.79 -10.47 26.27
N LYS A 108 14.10 -9.32 26.39
CA LYS A 108 13.18 -9.04 27.52
C LYS A 108 11.72 -9.43 27.24
N SER A 109 11.30 -9.55 25.97
CA SER A 109 9.90 -9.86 25.61
C SER A 109 9.50 -11.29 25.96
N ARG A 110 10.44 -12.25 25.89
CA ARG A 110 10.18 -13.66 26.25
C ARG A 110 9.63 -13.85 27.67
N ASN A 111 9.92 -12.93 28.60
CA ASN A 111 9.54 -13.06 30.00
C ASN A 111 8.30 -12.26 30.41
N MET A 112 7.81 -11.30 29.60
CA MET A 112 6.77 -10.35 30.03
C MET A 112 5.42 -10.49 29.30
N GLY A 113 5.29 -11.39 28.32
CA GLY A 113 4.03 -11.52 27.55
C GLY A 113 3.64 -10.24 26.79
N GLN A 114 4.56 -9.29 26.65
CA GLN A 114 4.33 -8.00 25.99
C GLN A 114 4.69 -8.07 24.50
N PRO A 115 3.97 -7.33 23.64
CA PRO A 115 4.28 -7.28 22.22
C PRO A 115 5.66 -6.66 21.98
N LEU A 116 6.44 -7.29 21.11
CA LEU A 116 7.77 -6.79 20.70
C LEU A 116 7.72 -5.42 20.04
N GLN A 117 6.60 -5.11 19.39
CA GLN A 117 6.38 -3.87 18.68
C GLN A 117 4.98 -3.36 19.01
N LYS A 118 4.90 -2.09 19.36
CA LYS A 118 3.66 -1.39 19.65
C LYS A 118 3.63 -0.10 18.84
N ALA A 119 2.54 0.17 18.14
CA ALA A 119 2.28 1.44 17.49
C ALA A 119 0.96 2.00 18.02
N ILE A 120 0.96 3.27 18.43
CA ILE A 120 -0.22 4.02 18.81
C ILE A 120 -0.32 5.17 17.80
N ILE A 121 -1.48 5.33 17.17
CA ILE A 121 -1.72 6.36 16.16
C ILE A 121 -2.91 7.18 16.65
N ASN A 122 -2.74 8.50 16.71
CA ASN A 122 -3.78 9.45 17.04
C ASN A 122 -3.99 10.33 15.81
N LEU A 123 -5.13 10.17 15.15
CA LEU A 123 -5.54 11.01 14.04
C LEU A 123 -6.59 11.99 14.55
N GLU A 124 -6.64 13.18 13.94
CA GLU A 124 -7.73 14.13 14.10
C GLU A 124 -8.98 13.60 13.36
N ASP A 125 -9.85 14.50 12.87
CA ASP A 125 -11.07 14.11 12.18
C ASP A 125 -10.77 13.29 10.91
N VAL A 126 -11.10 12.00 10.97
CA VAL A 126 -10.95 11.07 9.84
C VAL A 126 -12.25 11.04 9.04
N THR A 127 -12.20 11.52 7.81
CA THR A 127 -13.31 11.41 6.87
C THR A 127 -12.93 10.51 5.70
N LEU A 128 -13.72 9.45 5.50
CA LEU A 128 -13.58 8.50 4.39
C LEU A 128 -14.75 8.64 3.44
N CYS A 129 -14.46 8.79 2.14
CA CYS A 129 -15.47 8.93 1.09
C CYS A 129 -15.12 8.01 -0.07
N LEU A 130 -16.02 7.13 -0.51
CA LEU A 130 -15.76 6.31 -1.69
C LEU A 130 -16.86 6.51 -2.72
N SER A 131 -16.50 7.05 -3.88
CA SER A 131 -17.41 7.18 -5.01
C SER A 131 -17.70 5.80 -5.63
N GLU A 132 -18.82 5.70 -6.35
CA GLU A 132 -19.19 4.46 -7.05
C GLU A 132 -18.11 4.03 -8.06
N ASP A 133 -17.58 4.99 -8.82
CA ASP A 133 -16.51 4.73 -9.79
C ASP A 133 -15.21 4.33 -9.10
N GLY A 134 -14.85 5.02 -8.01
CA GLY A 134 -13.72 4.65 -7.18
C GLY A 134 -13.83 3.23 -6.61
N TYR A 135 -15.03 2.81 -6.19
CA TYR A 135 -15.27 1.44 -5.74
C TYR A 135 -15.04 0.41 -6.85
N LYS A 136 -15.61 0.62 -8.05
CA LYS A 136 -15.39 -0.26 -9.21
C LYS A 136 -13.90 -0.35 -9.57
N ASP A 137 -13.19 0.76 -9.47
CA ASP A 137 -11.76 0.85 -9.78
C ASP A 137 -10.86 0.20 -8.73
N ILE A 138 -11.27 0.16 -7.46
CA ILE A 138 -10.60 -0.62 -6.43
C ILE A 138 -10.78 -2.12 -6.69
N LEU A 139 -11.99 -2.57 -7.04
CA LEU A 139 -12.23 -3.98 -7.36
C LEU A 139 -11.38 -4.44 -8.55
N ARG A 140 -11.35 -3.65 -9.63
CA ARG A 140 -10.50 -3.94 -10.79
C ARG A 140 -9.01 -3.93 -10.43
N LEU A 141 -8.58 -3.04 -9.54
CA LEU A 141 -7.19 -3.04 -9.06
C LEU A 141 -6.89 -4.33 -8.27
N ALA A 142 -7.79 -4.78 -7.41
CA ALA A 142 -7.64 -6.01 -6.66
C ALA A 142 -7.49 -7.22 -7.59
N ASP A 143 -8.32 -7.32 -8.63
CA ASP A 143 -8.22 -8.37 -9.66
C ASP A 143 -6.88 -8.31 -10.40
N ASN A 144 -6.46 -7.11 -10.79
CA ASN A 144 -5.17 -6.90 -11.45
C ASN A 144 -3.99 -7.28 -10.55
N PHE A 145 -4.06 -6.97 -9.26
CA PHE A 145 -3.03 -7.32 -8.28
C PHE A 145 -2.99 -8.83 -8.04
N ALA A 146 -4.15 -9.50 -7.96
CA ALA A 146 -4.24 -10.95 -7.90
C ALA A 146 -3.62 -11.62 -9.15
N ALA A 147 -3.95 -11.12 -10.34
CA ALA A 147 -3.38 -11.60 -11.60
C ALA A 147 -1.86 -11.32 -11.70
N PHE A 148 -1.39 -10.19 -11.17
CA PHE A 148 0.04 -9.86 -11.10
C PHE A 148 0.80 -10.80 -10.15
N ASN A 149 0.31 -10.99 -8.92
CA ASN A 149 0.92 -11.92 -7.95
C ASN A 149 0.95 -13.35 -8.49
N LYS A 150 -0.09 -13.76 -9.22
CA LYS A 150 -0.11 -15.04 -9.93
C LYS A 150 1.01 -15.11 -10.97
N ARG A 151 1.16 -14.08 -11.81
CA ARG A 151 2.24 -14.02 -12.81
C ARG A 151 3.62 -14.04 -12.16
N LEU A 152 3.82 -13.36 -11.04
CA LEU A 152 5.08 -13.40 -10.28
C LEU A 152 5.35 -14.80 -9.72
N LYS A 153 4.36 -15.43 -9.08
CA LYS A 153 4.48 -16.76 -8.48
C LYS A 153 4.94 -17.82 -9.49
N TYR A 154 4.50 -17.73 -10.74
CA TYR A 154 4.85 -18.68 -11.79
C TYR A 154 5.80 -18.11 -12.84
N ALA A 155 6.45 -16.96 -12.56
CA ALA A 155 7.30 -16.29 -13.53
C ALA A 155 8.44 -17.19 -14.04
N HIS A 156 8.96 -18.08 -13.19
CA HIS A 156 10.02 -19.03 -13.52
C HIS A 156 9.59 -20.15 -14.48
N TYR A 157 8.29 -20.38 -14.65
CA TYR A 157 7.76 -21.33 -15.64
C TYR A 157 7.41 -20.65 -16.98
N ARG A 158 7.51 -19.32 -17.05
CA ARG A 158 7.11 -18.56 -18.24
C ARG A 158 8.06 -18.85 -19.40
N PRO A 159 7.56 -19.29 -20.58
CA PRO A 159 8.41 -19.51 -21.75
C PRO A 159 9.06 -18.20 -22.22
N HIS A 160 10.31 -18.28 -22.70
CA HIS A 160 11.04 -17.14 -23.27
C HIS A 160 10.59 -16.77 -24.68
N ALA A 161 10.14 -17.75 -25.46
CA ALA A 161 9.67 -17.56 -26.83
C ALA A 161 8.22 -17.04 -26.86
N PRO A 162 7.84 -16.23 -27.87
CA PRO A 162 6.45 -15.81 -28.04
C PRO A 162 5.56 -17.01 -28.38
N ILE A 163 4.26 -16.88 -28.13
CA ILE A 163 3.28 -17.95 -28.33
C ILE A 163 3.18 -18.44 -29.78
N SER A 164 3.52 -17.57 -30.75
CA SER A 164 3.54 -17.90 -32.18
C SER A 164 4.65 -18.88 -32.55
N VAL A 165 5.75 -18.92 -31.79
CA VAL A 165 6.93 -19.74 -32.08
C VAL A 165 6.87 -21.09 -31.35
N ASP A 166 6.48 -21.09 -30.08
CA ASP A 166 6.37 -22.33 -29.29
C ASP A 166 5.08 -22.36 -28.46
N PRO A 167 3.92 -22.62 -29.09
CA PRO A 167 2.65 -22.69 -28.39
C PRO A 167 2.60 -23.84 -27.37
N ARG A 168 3.37 -24.92 -27.58
CA ARG A 168 3.35 -26.09 -26.68
C ARG A 168 3.90 -25.76 -25.30
N SER A 169 5.01 -25.02 -25.23
CA SER A 169 5.56 -24.55 -23.95
C SER A 169 4.60 -23.61 -23.21
N TRP A 170 3.85 -22.77 -23.94
CA TRP A 170 2.80 -21.93 -23.35
C TRP A 170 1.63 -22.74 -22.78
N TRP A 171 1.20 -23.80 -23.46
CA TRP A 171 0.18 -24.72 -22.93
C TRP A 171 0.68 -25.47 -21.69
N LYS A 172 1.93 -25.95 -21.69
CA LYS A 172 2.53 -26.60 -20.51
C LYS A 172 2.60 -25.64 -19.31
N TYR A 173 2.98 -24.39 -19.56
CA TYR A 173 2.95 -23.33 -18.56
C TYR A 173 1.52 -23.14 -18.00
N ALA A 174 0.54 -22.92 -18.86
CA ALA A 174 -0.86 -22.71 -18.44
C ALA A 174 -1.41 -23.90 -17.65
N TYR A 175 -1.14 -25.12 -18.10
CA TYR A 175 -1.55 -26.35 -17.42
C TYR A 175 -0.96 -26.41 -16.01
N THR A 176 0.36 -26.21 -15.88
CA THR A 176 1.07 -26.23 -14.59
C THR A 176 0.47 -25.23 -13.59
N VAL A 177 0.15 -24.02 -14.07
CA VAL A 177 -0.45 -22.95 -13.25
C VAL A 177 -1.83 -23.38 -12.73
N VAL A 178 -2.69 -23.91 -13.60
CA VAL A 178 -4.06 -24.31 -13.25
C VAL A 178 -4.06 -25.54 -12.33
N THR A 179 -3.19 -26.52 -12.57
CA THR A 179 -3.10 -27.72 -11.73
C THR A 179 -2.68 -27.36 -10.31
N ASP A 180 -1.61 -26.57 -10.13
CA ASP A 180 -1.14 -26.16 -8.79
C ASP A 180 -2.21 -25.37 -8.01
N GLU A 181 -2.98 -24.53 -8.70
CA GLU A 181 -4.11 -23.82 -8.09
C GLU A 181 -5.23 -24.77 -7.67
N SER A 182 -5.62 -25.69 -8.55
CA SER A 182 -6.71 -26.65 -8.27
C SER A 182 -6.36 -27.56 -7.09
N GLU A 183 -5.11 -28.00 -6.99
CA GLU A 183 -4.64 -28.85 -5.89
C GLU A 183 -4.61 -28.10 -4.56
N LYS A 184 -4.14 -26.85 -4.56
CA LYS A 184 -4.17 -25.98 -3.37
C LYS A 184 -5.59 -25.69 -2.93
N ALA A 185 -6.48 -25.35 -3.86
CA ALA A 185 -7.89 -25.11 -3.55
C ALA A 185 -8.55 -26.37 -2.95
N ARG A 186 -8.23 -27.56 -3.48
CA ARG A 186 -8.69 -28.84 -2.92
C ARG A 186 -8.15 -29.06 -1.51
N TYR A 187 -6.86 -28.81 -1.28
CA TYR A 187 -6.24 -28.95 0.04
C TYR A 187 -6.90 -28.04 1.09
N TRP A 188 -7.11 -26.76 0.77
CA TRP A 188 -7.78 -25.81 1.67
C TRP A 188 -9.23 -26.18 1.97
N ARG A 189 -9.96 -26.69 0.98
CA ARG A 189 -11.33 -27.17 1.18
C ARG A 189 -11.36 -28.35 2.14
N LEU A 190 -10.45 -29.32 1.97
CA LEU A 190 -10.33 -30.49 2.84
C LEU A 190 -9.90 -30.12 4.26
N SER A 191 -8.99 -29.16 4.44
CA SER A 191 -8.55 -28.71 5.78
C SER A 191 -9.62 -27.90 6.52
N ALA A 192 -10.39 -27.06 5.82
CA ALA A 192 -11.53 -26.35 6.39
C ALA A 192 -12.63 -27.32 6.85
N THR A 193 -12.92 -28.35 6.06
CA THR A 193 -13.91 -29.38 6.44
C THR A 193 -13.48 -30.17 7.69
N LYS A 194 -12.17 -30.42 7.86
CA LYS A 194 -11.62 -31.05 9.08
C LYS A 194 -11.75 -30.16 10.32
N HIS A 195 -11.63 -28.84 10.18
CA HIS A 195 -11.82 -27.91 11.30
C HIS A 195 -13.30 -27.76 11.69
N VAL A 196 -14.22 -27.77 10.71
CA VAL A 196 -15.67 -27.75 10.99
C VAL A 196 -16.13 -29.05 11.68
N HIS A 197 -15.62 -30.21 11.27
CA HIS A 197 -15.91 -31.47 11.98
C HIS A 197 -15.23 -31.58 13.36
N GLY A 198 -14.11 -30.88 13.59
CA GLY A 198 -13.48 -30.78 14.91
C GLY A 198 -14.29 -29.96 15.92
N CYS A 199 -15.04 -28.94 15.46
CA CYS A 199 -15.88 -28.13 16.34
C CYS A 199 -17.26 -28.75 16.65
N ILE A 200 -17.75 -29.68 15.81
CA ILE A 200 -19.05 -30.35 16.03
C ILE A 200 -18.94 -31.52 17.03
N LEU A 201 -17.73 -32.02 17.31
CA LEU A 201 -17.46 -33.09 18.28
C LEU A 201 -17.10 -32.58 19.69
N ILE A 202 -17.20 -31.27 19.94
CA ILE A 202 -16.98 -30.64 21.26
C ILE A 202 -18.24 -29.88 21.73
N MET A 203 -19.43 -30.35 21.33
CA MET A 203 -20.70 -30.02 22.00
C MET A 203 -21.36 -31.29 22.51
#